data_AF-A0A7S9LIS3-F1
#
_entry.id   AF-A0A7S9LIS3-F1
#
_cell.length_a   1.000
_cell.length_b   1.000
_cell.length_c   1.000
_cell.angle_alpha   90.00
_cell.angle_beta   90.00
_cell.angle_gamma   90.00
#
_symmetry.space_group_name_H-M   'P 1'
#
loop_
_entity.id
_entity.type
_entity.pdbx_description
1 polymer ?
#
loop_
_entity_poly.entity_id
_entity_poly.type
_entity_poly.pdbx_seq_one_letter_code
_entity_poly.pdbx_strand_id
1 'polypeptide(L)'
;MDETISYLKDRFKEEQGRFDQVENKSAKFFTAVSVLVAGLSALAALKNGILFQIQTPLAACAFAAFAVAAFAIACAWGHALSALSVKAYPSLPSSRETAEYLKAVDDEAQKAHLYNCYIDTLEILKTSIDEKSKPLDLAYQEITIGAGAFAVLAVLTIIREVIA
;
A
#
# COMPACT_ATOMS: atom_id res chain seq x y z
N MET A 1 23.73 -26.92 13.38
CA MET A 1 23.46 -25.50 13.69
C MET A 1 23.90 -24.58 12.55
N ASP A 2 25.04 -24.83 11.89
CA ASP A 2 25.49 -24.00 10.76
C ASP A 2 24.54 -24.03 9.55
N GLU A 3 24.04 -25.20 9.16
CA GLU A 3 23.02 -25.30 8.10
C GLU A 3 21.73 -24.57 8.48
N THR A 4 21.31 -24.64 9.75
CA THR A 4 20.13 -23.93 10.25
C THR A 4 20.30 -22.42 10.16
N ILE A 5 21.46 -21.89 10.56
CA ILE A 5 21.76 -20.46 10.45
C ILE A 5 21.85 -20.03 8.98
N SER A 6 22.44 -20.86 8.10
CA SER A 6 22.45 -20.60 6.67
C SER A 6 21.04 -20.51 6.09
N TYR A 7 20.17 -21.47 6.44
CA TYR A 7 18.77 -21.44 6.06
C TYR A 7 18.07 -20.17 6.55
N LEU A 8 18.25 -19.80 7.82
CA LEU A 8 17.65 -18.58 8.39
C LEU A 8 18.15 -17.30 7.71
N LYS A 9 19.42 -17.24 7.34
CA LYS A 9 19.99 -16.14 6.58
C LYS A 9 19.34 -16.00 5.19
N ASP A 10 19.11 -17.12 4.51
CA ASP A 10 18.45 -17.11 3.21
C ASP A 10 16.97 -16.70 3.36
N ARG A 11 16.27 -17.23 4.36
CA ARG A 11 14.89 -16.80 4.68
C ARG A 11 14.81 -15.32 5.03
N PHE A 12 15.78 -14.79 5.77
CA PHE A 12 15.84 -13.37 6.08
C PHE A 12 15.95 -12.52 4.82
N LYS A 13 16.85 -12.88 3.89
CA LYS A 13 16.96 -12.20 2.58
C LYS A 13 15.67 -12.27 1.75
N GLU A 14 15.00 -13.43 1.75
CA GLU A 14 13.72 -13.60 1.05
C GLU A 14 12.65 -12.65 1.62
N GLU A 15 12.51 -12.60 2.95
CA GLU A 15 11.54 -11.72 3.61
C GLU A 15 11.89 -10.23 3.44
N GLN A 16 13.18 -9.88 3.44
CA GLN A 16 13.63 -8.53 3.10
C GLN A 16 13.19 -8.14 1.68
N GLY A 17 13.37 -9.05 0.71
CA GLY A 17 12.91 -8.84 -0.65
C GLY A 17 11.38 -8.69 -0.76
N ARG A 18 10.62 -9.42 0.07
CA ARG A 18 9.16 -9.27 0.14
C ARG A 18 8.76 -7.91 0.71
N PHE A 19 9.45 -7.42 1.74
CA PHE A 19 9.21 -6.08 2.29
C PHE A 19 9.46 -5.00 1.23
N ASP A 20 10.60 -5.05 0.55
CA ASP A 20 10.95 -4.11 -0.52
C ASP A 20 9.94 -4.16 -1.67
N GLN A 21 9.43 -5.35 -2.00
CA GLN A 21 8.38 -5.52 -3.00
C GLN A 21 7.08 -4.82 -2.58
N VAL A 22 6.67 -4.94 -1.30
CA VAL A 22 5.48 -4.24 -0.78
C VAL A 22 5.68 -2.73 -0.81
N GLU A 23 6.84 -2.22 -0.37
CA GLU A 23 7.11 -0.77 -0.41
C GLU A 23 7.11 -0.22 -1.83
N ASN A 24 7.76 -0.89 -2.77
CA ASN A 24 7.79 -0.49 -4.16
C ASN A 24 6.40 -0.53 -4.81
N LYS A 25 5.58 -1.55 -4.48
CA LYS A 25 4.19 -1.62 -4.95
C LYS A 25 3.36 -0.48 -4.37
N SER A 26 3.46 -0.21 -3.07
CA SER A 26 2.77 0.91 -2.42
C SER A 26 3.16 2.26 -3.03
N ALA A 27 4.45 2.48 -3.33
CA ALA A 27 4.93 3.72 -3.95
C ALA A 27 4.35 3.95 -5.35
N LYS A 28 4.39 2.91 -6.20
CA LYS A 28 3.81 2.94 -7.54
C LYS A 28 2.30 3.14 -7.49
N PHE A 29 1.63 2.43 -6.58
CA PHE A 29 0.19 2.52 -6.40
C PHE A 29 -0.23 3.92 -5.93
N PHE A 30 0.41 4.47 -4.89
CA PHE A 30 0.16 5.83 -4.42
C PHE A 30 0.34 6.88 -5.52
N THR A 31 1.38 6.73 -6.35
CA THR A 31 1.61 7.62 -7.50
C THR A 31 0.46 7.54 -8.49
N ALA A 32 0.02 6.32 -8.85
CA ALA A 32 -1.10 6.10 -9.75
C ALA A 32 -2.41 6.71 -9.18
N VAL A 33 -2.70 6.48 -7.90
CA VAL A 33 -3.90 7.05 -7.26
C VAL A 33 -3.82 8.58 -7.19
N SER A 34 -2.64 9.17 -6.97
CA SER A 34 -2.47 10.62 -6.99
C SER A 34 -2.77 11.23 -8.37
N VAL A 35 -2.44 10.53 -9.45
CA VAL A 35 -2.83 10.93 -10.82
C VAL A 35 -4.35 10.86 -10.99
N LEU A 36 -5.02 9.84 -10.45
CA LEU A 36 -6.48 9.73 -10.48
C LEU A 36 -7.16 10.86 -9.71
N VAL A 37 -6.63 11.24 -8.54
CA VAL A 37 -7.11 12.40 -7.77
C VAL A 37 -7.01 13.67 -8.62
N ALA A 38 -5.85 13.92 -9.25
CA ALA A 38 -5.68 15.08 -10.13
C ALA A 38 -6.67 15.08 -11.31
N GLY A 39 -6.89 13.92 -11.94
CA GLY A 39 -7.87 13.75 -13.02
C GLY A 39 -9.30 14.05 -12.57
N LEU A 40 -9.72 13.53 -11.41
CA LEU A 40 -11.02 13.82 -10.81
C LEU A 40 -11.18 15.31 -10.46
N SER A 41 -10.16 15.93 -9.89
CA SER A 41 -10.16 17.36 -9.58
C SER A 41 -10.30 18.20 -10.86
N ALA A 42 -9.61 17.82 -11.94
CA ALA A 42 -9.74 18.48 -13.23
C ALA A 42 -11.16 18.34 -13.81
N LEU A 43 -11.74 17.14 -13.74
CA LEU A 43 -13.13 16.89 -14.16
C LEU A 43 -14.13 17.73 -13.37
N ALA A 44 -13.95 17.84 -12.04
CA ALA A 44 -14.78 18.68 -11.19
C ALA A 44 -14.66 20.17 -11.53
N ALA A 45 -13.49 20.62 -12.00
CA ALA A 45 -13.21 22.00 -12.35
C ALA A 45 -13.65 22.39 -13.77
N LEU A 46 -14.17 21.46 -14.58
CA LEU A 46 -14.63 21.76 -15.95
C LEU A 46 -15.73 22.83 -15.94
N LYS A 47 -15.58 23.80 -16.86
CA LYS A 47 -16.42 24.99 -16.96
C LYS A 47 -17.90 24.60 -17.06
N ASN A 48 -18.77 25.34 -16.37
CA ASN A 48 -20.23 25.16 -16.21
C ASN A 48 -20.68 24.19 -15.11
N GLY A 49 -19.77 23.47 -14.45
CA GLY A 49 -20.16 22.62 -13.32
C GLY A 49 -21.23 21.60 -13.69
N ILE A 50 -21.18 21.06 -14.91
CA ILE A 50 -22.20 20.14 -15.48
C ILE A 50 -22.48 18.95 -14.54
N LEU A 51 -21.46 18.48 -13.82
CA LEU A 51 -21.57 17.43 -12.81
C LEU A 51 -22.36 17.86 -11.55
N PHE A 52 -22.41 19.15 -11.26
CA PHE A 52 -23.07 19.74 -10.09
C PHE A 52 -24.43 20.40 -10.42
N GLN A 53 -24.83 20.41 -11.70
CA GLN A 53 -26.15 20.87 -12.13
C GLN A 53 -27.18 19.75 -12.02
N ILE A 54 -27.67 19.52 -10.80
CA ILE A 54 -28.63 18.45 -10.45
C ILE A 54 -30.07 18.88 -10.81
N GLN A 55 -30.36 19.04 -12.10
CA GLN A 55 -31.67 19.46 -12.58
C GLN A 55 -32.53 18.29 -13.09
N THR A 56 -31.90 17.16 -13.41
CA THR A 56 -32.58 15.97 -13.92
C THR A 56 -32.22 14.74 -13.09
N PRO A 57 -33.08 13.70 -13.05
CA PRO A 57 -32.74 12.43 -12.39
C PRO A 57 -31.43 11.83 -12.92
N LEU A 58 -31.18 11.95 -14.23
CA LEU A 58 -29.94 11.49 -14.86
C LEU A 58 -28.70 12.26 -14.32
N ALA A 59 -28.81 13.58 -14.17
CA ALA A 59 -27.75 14.39 -13.59
C ALA A 59 -27.51 14.06 -12.11
N ALA A 60 -28.56 13.74 -11.35
CA ALA A 60 -28.44 13.28 -9.96
C ALA A 60 -27.70 11.93 -9.87
N CYS A 61 -28.01 10.97 -10.75
CA CYS A 61 -27.29 9.70 -10.83
C CYS A 61 -25.82 9.88 -11.21
N ALA A 62 -25.52 10.76 -12.17
CA ALA A 62 -24.15 11.07 -12.56
C ALA A 62 -23.37 11.70 -11.39
N PHE A 63 -23.96 12.68 -10.70
CA PHE A 63 -23.36 13.28 -9.51
C PHE A 63 -23.09 12.26 -8.41
N ALA A 64 -24.04 11.36 -8.13
CA ALA A 64 -23.87 10.31 -7.14
C ALA A 64 -22.72 9.34 -7.52
N ALA A 65 -22.64 8.92 -8.78
CA ALA A 65 -21.55 8.09 -9.28
C ALA A 65 -20.19 8.79 -9.15
N PHE A 66 -20.12 10.09 -9.49
CA PHE A 66 -18.93 10.91 -9.28
C PHE A 66 -18.53 11.00 -7.81
N ALA A 67 -19.49 11.24 -6.90
CA ALA A 67 -19.22 11.35 -5.47
C ALA A 67 -18.69 10.03 -4.89
N VAL A 68 -19.26 8.89 -5.28
CA VAL A 68 -18.78 7.56 -4.88
C VAL A 68 -17.35 7.32 -5.41
N ALA A 69 -17.09 7.64 -6.69
CA ALA A 69 -15.76 7.50 -7.27
C ALA A 69 -14.72 8.37 -6.54
N ALA A 70 -15.06 9.63 -6.27
CA ALA A 70 -14.18 10.57 -5.57
C ALA A 70 -13.90 10.12 -4.13
N PHE A 71 -14.93 9.68 -3.40
CA PHE A 71 -14.77 9.17 -2.04
C PHE A 71 -13.89 7.92 -2.00
N ALA A 72 -14.16 6.94 -2.87
CA ALA A 72 -13.39 5.70 -2.95
C ALA A 72 -11.91 5.97 -3.31
N ILE A 73 -11.65 6.87 -4.26
CA ILE A 73 -10.28 7.25 -4.64
C ILE A 73 -9.57 8.00 -3.50
N ALA A 74 -10.27 8.84 -2.74
CA ALA A 74 -9.70 9.52 -1.57
C ALA A 74 -9.34 8.52 -0.45
N CYS A 75 -10.20 7.53 -0.18
CA CYS A 75 -9.90 6.45 0.75
C CYS A 75 -8.68 5.64 0.29
N ALA A 76 -8.65 5.24 -0.98
CA ALA A 76 -7.54 4.48 -1.55
C ALA A 76 -6.22 5.24 -1.45
N TRP A 77 -6.27 6.55 -1.68
CA TRP A 77 -5.11 7.43 -1.54
C TRP A 77 -4.58 7.44 -0.09
N GLY A 78 -5.48 7.58 0.89
CA GLY A 78 -5.13 7.58 2.30
C GLY A 78 -4.55 6.24 2.77
N HIS A 79 -5.14 5.12 2.34
CA HIS A 79 -4.62 3.79 2.67
C HIS A 79 -3.28 3.50 1.98
N ALA A 80 -3.10 3.89 0.72
CA ALA A 80 -1.82 3.77 0.03
C ALA A 80 -0.72 4.62 0.71
N LEU A 81 -1.06 5.82 1.18
CA LEU A 81 -0.16 6.67 1.96
C LEU A 81 0.21 6.03 3.31
N SER A 82 -0.76 5.42 3.98
CA SER A 82 -0.54 4.68 5.24
C SER A 82 0.43 3.51 5.04
N ALA A 83 0.28 2.74 3.96
CA ALA A 83 1.20 1.65 3.60
C ALA A 83 2.64 2.13 3.33
N LEU A 84 2.77 3.37 2.81
CA LEU A 84 4.05 4.04 2.57
C LEU A 84 4.69 4.68 3.81
N SER A 85 3.97 4.75 4.93
CA SER A 85 4.52 5.37 6.14
C SER A 85 5.87 4.75 6.49
N VAL A 86 6.83 5.62 6.79
CA VAL A 86 8.20 5.25 7.15
C VAL A 86 8.13 4.56 8.50
N LYS A 87 8.17 3.22 8.48
CA LYS A 87 8.41 2.40 9.66
C LYS A 87 9.86 1.97 9.65
N ALA A 88 10.45 1.80 10.83
CA ALA A 88 11.81 1.31 10.95
C ALA A 88 11.92 -0.05 10.24
N TYR A 89 12.90 -0.18 9.35
CA TYR A 89 13.18 -1.42 8.65
C TYR A 89 13.75 -2.44 9.65
N PRO A 90 13.08 -3.58 9.90
CA PRO A 90 13.60 -4.59 10.81
C PRO A 90 14.93 -5.12 10.29
N SER A 91 15.97 -5.01 11.12
CA SER A 91 17.33 -5.42 10.78
C SER A 91 17.92 -6.22 11.92
N LEU A 92 18.86 -7.11 11.57
CA LEU A 92 19.61 -7.84 12.58
C LEU A 92 20.36 -6.86 13.51
N PRO A 93 20.56 -7.21 14.78
CA PRO A 93 21.35 -6.40 15.69
C PRO A 93 22.74 -6.11 15.10
N SER A 94 23.02 -4.83 14.90
CA SER A 94 24.27 -4.32 14.33
C SER A 94 25.08 -3.51 15.34
N SER A 95 24.75 -3.63 16.63
CA SER A 95 25.41 -2.90 17.70
C SER A 95 26.82 -3.44 17.95
N ARG A 96 27.71 -2.56 18.43
CA ARG A 96 29.04 -2.96 18.90
C ARG A 96 28.96 -4.03 19.99
N GLU A 97 27.96 -3.92 20.86
CA GLU A 97 27.74 -4.88 21.94
C GLU A 97 27.51 -6.29 21.41
N THR A 98 26.64 -6.46 20.40
CA THR A 98 26.44 -7.75 19.74
C THR A 98 27.73 -8.26 19.09
N ALA A 99 28.49 -7.39 18.41
CA ALA A 99 29.74 -7.79 17.76
C ALA A 99 30.81 -8.27 18.76
N GLU A 100 30.99 -7.56 19.89
CA GLU A 100 31.94 -7.94 20.94
C GLU A 100 31.47 -9.21 21.66
N TYR A 101 30.18 -9.38 21.91
CA TYR A 101 29.62 -10.61 22.46
C TYR A 101 29.95 -11.82 21.56
N LEU A 102 29.65 -11.71 20.26
CA LEU A 102 29.90 -12.79 19.29
C LEU A 102 31.39 -13.16 19.17
N LYS A 103 32.31 -12.25 19.52
CA LYS A 103 33.75 -12.49 19.53
C LYS A 103 34.25 -13.12 20.83
N ALA A 104 33.58 -12.87 21.95
CA ALA A 104 34.02 -13.27 23.28
C ALA A 104 33.53 -14.67 23.71
N VAL A 105 32.43 -15.14 23.14
CA VAL A 105 31.81 -16.44 23.51
C VAL A 105 32.34 -17.59 22.66
N ASP A 106 32.09 -18.83 23.10
CA ASP A 106 32.38 -20.03 22.33
C ASP A 106 31.44 -20.20 21.11
N ASP A 107 31.80 -21.13 20.22
CA ASP A 107 31.09 -21.39 18.97
C ASP A 107 29.62 -21.80 19.19
N GLU A 108 29.30 -22.47 20.29
CA GLU A 108 27.93 -22.94 20.56
C GLU A 108 27.04 -21.77 20.98
N ALA A 109 27.50 -20.97 21.93
CA ALA A 109 26.83 -19.75 22.38
C ALA A 109 26.70 -18.72 21.25
N GLN A 110 27.73 -18.58 20.41
CA GLN A 110 27.70 -17.69 19.24
C GLN A 110 26.56 -18.09 18.29
N LYS A 111 26.52 -19.37 17.91
CA LYS A 111 25.51 -19.90 16.98
C LYS A 111 24.11 -19.84 17.57
N ALA A 112 23.94 -20.08 18.86
CA ALA A 112 22.66 -19.95 19.55
C ALA A 112 22.16 -18.50 19.55
N HIS A 113 23.05 -17.54 19.80
CA HIS A 113 22.72 -16.12 19.73
C HIS A 113 22.30 -15.69 18.33
N LEU A 114 23.06 -16.06 17.30
CA LEU A 114 22.72 -15.77 15.90
C LEU A 114 21.38 -16.38 15.51
N TYR A 115 21.12 -17.63 15.91
CA TYR A 115 19.83 -18.28 15.68
C TYR A 115 18.67 -17.45 16.24
N ASN A 116 18.76 -17.02 17.50
CA ASN A 116 17.73 -16.19 18.13
C ASN A 116 17.57 -14.84 17.41
N CYS A 117 18.67 -14.15 17.10
CA CYS A 117 18.61 -12.89 16.36
C CYS A 117 17.88 -13.04 15.02
N TYR A 118 18.13 -14.12 14.29
CA TYR A 118 17.42 -14.38 13.03
C TYR A 118 15.93 -14.64 13.24
N ILE A 119 15.56 -15.50 14.21
CA ILE A 119 14.16 -15.81 14.49
C ILE A 119 13.40 -14.54 14.90
N ASP A 120 13.91 -13.80 15.88
CA ASP A 120 13.27 -12.59 16.40
C ASP A 120 13.09 -11.55 15.29
N THR A 121 14.14 -11.32 14.48
CA THR A 121 14.08 -10.35 13.38
C THR A 121 13.10 -10.80 12.30
N LEU A 122 13.06 -12.10 11.97
CA LEU A 122 12.11 -12.65 11.00
C LEU A 122 10.66 -12.48 11.45
N GLU A 123 10.36 -12.66 12.74
CA GLU A 123 9.02 -12.45 13.29
C GLU A 123 8.58 -10.99 13.19
N ILE A 124 9.48 -10.06 13.56
CA ILE A 124 9.23 -8.61 13.43
C ILE A 124 9.03 -8.24 11.95
N LEU A 125 9.85 -8.79 11.05
CA LEU A 125 9.78 -8.50 9.62
C LEU A 125 8.46 -8.98 9.00
N LYS A 126 8.01 -10.20 9.32
CA LYS A 126 6.70 -10.71 8.87
C LYS A 126 5.55 -9.83 9.36
N THR A 127 5.57 -9.47 10.63
CA THR A 127 4.55 -8.59 11.22
C THR A 127 4.53 -7.23 10.52
N SER A 128 5.71 -6.66 10.26
CA SER A 128 5.84 -5.38 9.55
C SER A 128 5.33 -5.45 8.10
N ILE A 129 5.56 -6.57 7.40
CA ILE A 129 5.03 -6.83 6.06
C ILE A 129 3.51 -6.91 6.10
N ASP A 130 2.94 -7.68 7.02
CA ASP A 130 1.48 -7.86 7.14
C ASP A 130 0.79 -6.54 7.48
N GLU A 131 1.36 -5.76 8.40
CA GLU A 131 0.87 -4.43 8.75
C GLU A 131 0.88 -3.45 7.58
N LYS A 132 1.90 -3.52 6.69
CA LYS A 132 1.97 -2.68 5.48
C LYS A 132 1.06 -3.20 4.36
N SER A 133 0.86 -4.51 4.27
CA SER A 133 0.04 -5.13 3.22
C SER A 133 -1.44 -4.86 3.44
N LYS A 134 -1.91 -4.88 4.69
CA LYS A 134 -3.33 -4.65 5.03
C LYS A 134 -3.92 -3.34 4.46
N PRO A 135 -3.34 -2.15 4.69
CA PRO A 135 -3.85 -0.93 4.08
C PRO A 135 -3.70 -0.93 2.56
N LEU A 136 -2.66 -1.56 2.00
CA LEU A 136 -2.53 -1.68 0.54
C LEU A 136 -3.68 -2.51 -0.08
N ASP A 137 -4.09 -3.60 0.57
CA ASP A 137 -5.23 -4.41 0.13
C ASP A 137 -6.55 -3.63 0.18
N LEU A 138 -6.77 -2.84 1.24
CA LEU A 138 -7.93 -1.93 1.31
C LEU A 138 -7.92 -0.93 0.16
N ALA A 139 -6.76 -0.35 -0.13
CA ALA A 139 -6.61 0.60 -1.22
C ALA A 139 -6.96 -0.01 -2.59
N TYR A 140 -6.60 -1.29 -2.83
CA TYR A 140 -7.01 -2.02 -4.04
C TYR A 140 -8.52 -2.23 -4.14
N GLN A 141 -9.18 -2.59 -3.03
CA GLN A 141 -10.63 -2.77 -2.99
C GLN A 141 -11.36 -1.44 -3.28
N GLU A 142 -10.88 -0.35 -2.70
CA GLU A 142 -11.44 0.99 -2.89
C GLU A 142 -11.23 1.51 -4.32
N ILE A 143 -10.07 1.26 -4.94
CA ILE A 143 -9.89 1.55 -6.37
C ILE A 143 -10.83 0.75 -7.25
N THR A 144 -11.12 -0.50 -6.91
CA THR A 144 -12.07 -1.33 -7.67
C THR A 144 -13.48 -0.71 -7.62
N ILE A 145 -13.90 -0.26 -6.44
CA ILE A 145 -15.17 0.47 -6.25
C ILE A 145 -15.15 1.78 -7.06
N GLY A 146 -14.08 2.56 -6.94
CA GLY A 146 -13.91 3.84 -7.63
C GLY A 146 -13.95 3.69 -9.15
N ALA A 147 -13.28 2.67 -9.70
CA ALA A 147 -13.28 2.35 -11.12
C ALA A 147 -14.69 1.97 -11.63
N GLY A 148 -15.42 1.16 -10.87
CA GLY A 148 -16.81 0.81 -11.18
C GLY A 148 -17.72 2.04 -11.20
N ALA A 149 -17.64 2.89 -10.17
CA ALA A 149 -18.40 4.12 -10.11
C ALA A 149 -18.03 5.11 -11.24
N PHE A 150 -16.76 5.19 -11.60
CA PHE A 150 -16.30 6.01 -12.72
C PHE A 150 -16.79 5.49 -14.08
N ALA A 151 -16.83 4.17 -14.29
CA ALA A 151 -17.40 3.58 -15.49
C ALA A 151 -18.90 3.90 -15.62
N VAL A 152 -19.65 3.81 -14.52
CA VAL A 152 -21.07 4.23 -14.49
C VAL A 152 -21.19 5.72 -14.81
N LEU A 153 -20.37 6.58 -14.21
CA LEU A 153 -20.37 8.02 -14.51
C LEU A 153 -20.13 8.28 -16.01
N ALA A 154 -19.18 7.58 -16.63
CA ALA A 154 -18.89 7.73 -18.05
C ALA A 154 -20.11 7.36 -18.91
N VAL A 155 -20.76 6.23 -18.63
CA VAL A 155 -21.98 5.80 -19.33
C VAL A 155 -23.10 6.82 -19.17
N LEU A 156 -23.36 7.29 -17.95
CA LEU A 156 -24.41 8.29 -17.68
C LEU A 156 -24.13 9.62 -18.39
N THR A 157 -22.87 10.02 -18.48
CA THR A 157 -22.45 11.23 -19.18
C THR A 157 -22.66 11.10 -20.68
N ILE A 158 -22.32 9.95 -21.28
CA ILE A 158 -22.59 9.68 -22.71
C ILE A 158 -24.10 9.70 -22.99
N ILE A 159 -24.90 9.02 -22.16
CA ILE A 159 -26.37 9.01 -22.31
C ILE A 159 -26.92 10.43 -22.23
N ARG A 160 -26.43 11.23 -21.29
CA ARG A 160 -26.84 12.64 -21.15
C ARG A 160 -26.55 13.43 -22.42
N GLU A 161 -25.38 13.26 -23.01
CA GLU A 161 -24.99 13.96 -24.24
C GLU A 161 -25.81 13.54 -25.46
N VAL A 162 -26.27 12.28 -25.50
CA VAL A 162 -27.11 11.77 -26.61
C VAL A 162 -28.56 12.23 -26.50
N ILE A 163 -29.05 12.48 -25.28
CA ILE A 163 -30.46 12.86 -25.02
C ILE A 163 -30.64 14.38 -24.92
N ALA A 164 -29.60 15.12 -24.53
CA ALA A 164 -29.61 16.59 -24.44
C ALA A 164 -29.67 17.26 -25.81
#